data_AF-A0A667Y655-F1
#
_entry.id   AF-A0A667Y655-F1
#
_cell.length_a   1.000
_cell.length_b   1.000
_cell.length_c   1.000
_cell.angle_alpha   90.00
_cell.angle_beta   90.00
_cell.angle_gamma   90.00
#
_symmetry.space_group_name_H-M   'P 1'
#
loop_
_entity.id
_entity.type
_entity.pdbx_description
1 polymer ?
#
loop_
_entity_poly.entity_id
_entity_poly.type
_entity_poly.pdbx_seq_one_letter_code
_entity_poly.pdbx_strand_id
1 'polypeptide(L)' 'MDTEGWPSPPRRRAPVAPTEEQLRREAWYHGRMSRRDAEKLLVRDGDFLVRESTTNPGQYVLTGMHCGLPKHLLWIFVWD' A
#
# COMPACT_ATOMS: atom_id res chain seq x y z
N MET A 1 5.32 32.04 -39.51
CA MET A 1 5.32 30.61 -39.17
C MET A 1 5.45 30.57 -37.67
N ASP A 2 4.30 30.61 -37.00
CA ASP A 2 4.19 30.99 -35.61
C ASP A 2 3.66 29.74 -34.90
N THR A 3 4.57 28.84 -34.53
CA THR A 3 4.24 27.73 -33.64
C THR A 3 4.22 28.25 -32.21
N GLU A 4 3.13 28.96 -31.88
CA GLU A 4 2.70 29.26 -30.52
C GLU A 4 2.78 27.96 -29.70
N GLY A 5 3.70 27.95 -28.73
CA GLY A 5 4.00 26.81 -27.89
C GLY A 5 2.79 26.45 -27.04
N TRP A 6 2.22 25.27 -27.28
CA TRP A 6 1.17 24.73 -26.43
C TRP A 6 1.71 24.59 -25.00
N PRO A 7 1.12 25.26 -23.99
CA PRO A 7 1.55 25.06 -22.62
C PRO A 7 1.31 23.59 -22.25
N SER A 8 2.37 22.92 -21.79
CA SER A 8 2.25 21.54 -21.30
C SER A 8 1.10 21.48 -20.28
N PRO A 9 0.23 20.46 -20.33
CA PRO A 9 -0.79 20.29 -19.30
C PRO A 9 -0.12 20.34 -17.94
N PRO A 10 -0.70 21.03 -16.94
CA PRO A 10 -0.13 21.03 -15.60
C PRO A 10 0.02 19.57 -15.20
N ARG A 11 1.27 19.12 -15.03
CA ARG A 11 1.57 17.77 -14.55
C ARG A 11 0.80 17.65 -13.25
N ARG A 12 -0.33 16.92 -13.23
CA ARG A 12 -0.98 16.54 -11.98
C ARG A 12 0.09 15.77 -11.25
N ARG A 13 0.80 16.42 -10.32
CA ARG A 13 1.71 15.75 -9.42
C ARG A 13 0.86 14.66 -8.78
N ALA A 14 1.26 13.41 -8.97
CA ALA A 14 0.68 12.34 -8.17
C ALA A 14 0.77 12.80 -6.70
N PRO A 15 -0.28 12.58 -5.88
CA PRO A 15 -0.17 12.81 -4.46
C PRO A 15 1.12 12.14 -3.97
N VAL A 16 1.94 12.88 -3.23
CA VAL A 16 3.15 12.32 -2.63
C VAL A 16 2.69 11.16 -1.75
N ALA A 17 3.29 10.00 -1.91
CA ALA A 17 2.98 8.85 -1.06
C ALA A 17 3.19 9.24 0.41
N PRO A 18 2.30 8.82 1.33
CA PRO A 18 2.46 9.14 2.75
C PRO A 18 3.78 8.59 3.30
N THR A 19 4.43 9.33 4.20
CA THR A 19 5.61 8.86 4.91
C THR A 19 5.25 7.75 5.89
N GLU A 20 6.23 6.98 6.35
CA GLU A 20 5.98 5.92 7.32
C GLU A 20 5.43 6.49 8.64
N GLU A 21 5.85 7.68 9.08
CA GLU A 21 5.29 8.33 10.27
C GLU A 21 3.82 8.69 10.11
N GLN A 22 3.38 9.01 8.89
CA GLN A 22 1.96 9.25 8.59
C GLN A 22 1.18 7.93 8.62
N LEU A 23 1.73 6.87 8.01
CA LEU A 23 1.13 5.53 8.04
C LEU A 23 0.98 4.99 9.48
N ARG A 24 1.97 5.22 10.36
CA ARG A 24 1.93 4.78 11.77
C ARG A 24 0.80 5.41 12.59
N ARG A 25 0.12 6.44 12.08
CA ARG A 25 -1.05 7.05 12.73
C ARG A 25 -2.36 6.38 12.34
N GLU A 26 -2.33 5.54 11.30
CA GLU A 26 -3.49 4.85 10.78
C GLU A 26 -3.71 3.54 11.54
N ALA A 27 -4.94 3.32 12.04
CA ALA A 27 -5.28 2.14 12.82
C ALA A 27 -5.15 0.82 12.02
N TRP A 28 -5.21 0.90 10.68
CA TRP A 28 -5.08 -0.24 9.78
C TRP A 28 -3.62 -0.56 9.41
N TYR A 29 -2.64 0.26 9.81
CA TYR A 29 -1.23 0.04 9.50
C TYR A 29 -0.47 -0.52 10.70
N HIS A 30 0.18 -1.66 10.51
CA HIS A 30 0.82 -2.41 11.59
C HIS A 30 2.36 -2.42 11.50
N GLY A 31 2.95 -1.56 10.66
CA GLY A 31 4.39 -1.51 10.48
C GLY A 31 4.97 -2.78 9.88
N ARG A 32 6.24 -3.06 10.19
CA ARG A 32 6.94 -4.28 9.81
C ARG A 32 6.38 -5.48 10.56
N MET A 33 5.69 -6.37 9.84
CA MET A 33 5.02 -7.52 10.42
C MET A 33 5.11 -8.74 9.52
N SER A 34 5.28 -9.92 10.12
CA SER A 34 5.31 -11.20 9.39
C SER A 34 3.92 -11.54 8.83
N ARG A 35 3.89 -12.35 7.76
CA ARG A 35 2.63 -12.89 7.22
C ARG A 35 1.83 -13.63 8.30
N ARG A 36 2.51 -14.50 9.05
CA ARG A 36 1.91 -15.35 10.08
C ARG A 36 1.29 -14.54 11.21
N ASP A 37 1.93 -13.46 11.63
CA ASP A 37 1.39 -12.62 12.70
C ASP A 37 0.21 -11.78 12.24
N ALA A 38 0.22 -11.34 10.97
CA ALA A 38 -0.93 -10.67 10.38
C ALA A 38 -2.17 -11.58 10.31
N GLU A 39 -1.99 -12.85 9.89
CA GLU A 39 -3.08 -13.83 9.82
C GLU A 39 -3.76 -14.06 11.17
N LYS A 40 -3.02 -14.01 12.28
CA LYS A 40 -3.59 -14.17 13.64
C LYS A 40 -4.47 -13.01 14.08
N LEU A 41 -4.30 -11.84 13.49
CA LEU A 41 -5.07 -10.64 13.84
C LEU A 41 -6.41 -10.56 13.11
N LEU A 42 -6.59 -11.38 12.07
CA LEU A 42 -7.82 -11.43 11.30
C LEU A 42 -8.75 -12.49 11.87
N VAL A 43 -9.96 -12.09 12.28
CA VAL A 43 -10.92 -12.97 12.95
C VAL A 43 -12.16 -13.20 12.08
N ARG A 44 -12.64 -12.15 11.40
CA ARG A 44 -13.89 -12.14 10.65
C ARG A 44 -13.65 -11.79 9.19
N ASP A 45 -14.53 -12.29 8.32
CA ASP A 45 -14.56 -11.84 6.93
C ASP A 45 -14.73 -10.32 6.85
N GLY A 46 -13.90 -9.68 6.05
CA GLY A 46 -13.80 -8.23 5.95
C GLY A 46 -12.73 -7.59 6.84
N ASP A 47 -12.17 -8.32 7.81
CA ASP A 47 -11.01 -7.82 8.57
C ASP A 47 -9.82 -7.64 7.61
N PHE A 48 -9.07 -6.55 7.81
CA PHE A 48 -7.87 -6.27 7.04
C PHE A 48 -6.85 -5.47 7.83
N LEU A 49 -5.60 -5.54 7.36
CA LEU A 49 -4.51 -4.67 7.79
C LEU A 49 -3.49 -4.51 6.66
N VAL A 50 -2.73 -3.41 6.71
CA VAL A 50 -1.56 -3.18 5.87
C VAL A 50 -0.30 -3.35 6.72
N ARG A 51 0.68 -4.06 6.17
CA ARG A 51 1.99 -4.27 6.79
C ARG A 51 3.13 -4.01 5.81
N GLU A 52 4.27 -3.57 6.31
CA GLU A 52 5.52 -3.60 5.58
C GLU A 52 6.06 -5.04 5.57
N SER A 53 6.58 -5.48 4.42
CA SER A 53 7.20 -6.79 4.27
C SER A 53 8.48 -6.90 5.10
N THR A 54 8.59 -7.97 5.88
CA THR A 54 9.81 -8.28 6.63
C THR A 54 10.96 -8.69 5.72
N THR A 55 10.67 -9.25 4.53
CA THR A 55 11.69 -9.73 3.59
C THR A 55 12.08 -8.69 2.55
N ASN A 56 11.17 -7.80 2.16
CA ASN A 56 11.39 -6.78 1.15
C ASN A 56 11.05 -5.39 1.72
N PRO A 57 12.00 -4.69 2.35
CA PRO A 57 11.78 -3.34 2.87
C PRO A 57 11.18 -2.42 1.80
N GLY A 58 10.24 -1.56 2.19
CA GLY A 58 9.52 -0.66 1.28
C GLY A 58 8.40 -1.29 0.46
N GLN A 59 8.19 -2.62 0.53
CA GLN A 59 7.00 -3.26 -0.03
C GLN A 59 5.91 -3.39 1.02
N TYR A 60 4.71 -2.92 0.67
CA TYR A 60 3.53 -3.00 1.52
C TYR A 60 2.61 -4.12 1.06
N VAL A 61 2.02 -4.81 2.02
CA VAL A 61 1.11 -5.93 1.81
C VAL A 61 -0.21 -5.63 2.50
N LEU A 62 -1.29 -5.59 1.73
CA LEU A 62 -2.64 -5.67 2.28
C LEU A 62 -2.93 -7.14 2.61
N THR A 63 -3.25 -7.41 3.86
CA THR A 63 -3.66 -8.73 4.35
C THR A 63 -5.11 -8.64 4.81
N GLY A 64 -5.99 -9.47 4.26
CA GLY A 64 -7.43 -9.44 4.60
C GLY A 64 -8.06 -10.83 4.65
N MET A 65 -9.20 -10.94 5.33
CA MET A 65 -9.94 -12.20 5.48
C MET A 65 -11.15 -12.22 4.54
N HIS A 66 -11.28 -13.29 3.77
CA HIS A 66 -12.42 -13.49 2.87
C HIS A 66 -12.82 -14.96 2.79
N CYS A 67 -14.07 -15.25 3.10
CA CYS A 67 -14.62 -16.61 3.18
C CYS A 67 -13.82 -17.50 4.14
N GLY A 68 -13.40 -16.97 5.29
CA GLY A 68 -12.59 -17.65 6.29
C GLY A 68 -11.14 -17.92 5.89
N LEU A 69 -10.68 -17.37 4.76
CA LEU A 69 -9.32 -17.55 4.25
C LEU A 69 -8.55 -16.22 4.22
N PRO A 70 -7.34 -16.17 4.81
CA PRO A 70 -6.44 -15.03 4.64
C PRO A 70 -6.00 -14.88 3.18
N LYS A 71 -6.04 -13.65 2.68
CA LYS A 71 -5.57 -13.22 1.36
C LYS A 71 -4.50 -12.16 1.54
N HIS A 72 -3.51 -12.16 0.66
CA HIS A 72 -2.43 -11.18 0.66
C HIS A 72 -2.27 -10.59 -0.74
N LEU A 73 -2.39 -9.27 -0.84
CA LEU A 73 -2.18 -8.53 -2.07
C LEU A 73 -0.91 -7.70 -1.90
N LEU A 74 0.08 -7.96 -2.76
CA LEU A 74 1.33 -7.20 -2.83
C LEU A 74 1.12 -6.00 -3.76
N TRP A 75 1.50 -4.81 -3.30
CA TRP A 75 1.69 -3.70 -4.22
C TRP A 75 3.09 -3.76 -4.81
N ILE A 76 3.16 -4.23 -6.05
CA ILE A 76 4.37 -4.22 -6.86
C ILE A 76 4.24 -3.03 -7.81
N PHE A 77 5.05 -1.99 -7.60
CA PHE A 77 5.31 -1.02 -8.66
C PHE A 77 6.27 -1.69 -9.63
N VAL A 78 5.75 -2.33 -10.68
CA VAL A 78 6.55 -2.68 -11.84
C VAL A 78 6.51 -1.47 -12.78
N TRP A 79 7.52 -0.61 -12.67
CA TRP A 79 7.87 0.31 -13.75
C TRP A 79 9.16 -0.23 -14.36
N ASP A 80 9.05 -0.88 -15.51
CA ASP A 80 10.13 -1.00 -16.49
C ASP A 80 9.74 -0.13 -17.69
#